data_AF-A0AAU6PZC9-F1
#
_entry.id   AF-A0AAU6PZC9-F1
#
_cell.length_a   1.000
_cell.length_b   1.000
_cell.length_c   1.000
_cell.angle_alpha   90.00
_cell.angle_beta   90.00
_cell.angle_gamma   90.00
#
_symmetry.space_group_name_H-M   'P 1'
#
loop_
_entity.id
_entity.type
_entity.pdbx_description
1 polymer ?
#
loop_
_entity_poly.entity_id
_entity_poly.type
_entity_poly.pdbx_seq_one_letter_code
_entity_poly.pdbx_strand_id
1 'polypeptide(L)'
;MRQLWVLLALLLTACQDSAARQQNAELSRRVTALEAEVRALKREQATTAPPADASEVTARAAAQNCATQLSRTLEDYRRSSLEGRYPRPQDLTLPPACQNQTVKWQQQTADAYAFTVQGAEGAALAEGKGP
;
A
#
# COMPACT_ATOMS: atom_id res chain seq x y z
N MET A 1 58.89 19.22 28.47
CA MET A 1 57.99 19.32 27.30
C MET A 1 56.91 18.24 27.25
N ARG A 2 57.17 16.97 27.61
CA ARG A 2 56.21 15.85 27.51
C ARG A 2 54.95 15.97 28.41
N GLN A 3 55.03 16.65 29.56
CA GLN A 3 53.87 16.89 30.44
C GLN A 3 52.91 17.97 29.91
N LEU A 4 53.40 18.95 29.16
CA LEU A 4 52.57 20.03 28.61
C LEU A 4 51.61 19.51 27.52
N TRP A 5 52.04 18.48 26.77
CA TRP A 5 51.26 17.85 25.71
C TRP A 5 50.09 17.01 26.24
N VAL A 6 50.25 16.37 27.40
CA VAL A 6 49.21 15.53 28.02
C VAL A 6 48.07 16.39 28.58
N LEU A 7 48.41 17.55 29.17
CA LEU A 7 47.42 18.51 29.67
C LEU A 7 46.59 19.14 28.56
N LEU A 8 47.19 19.43 27.39
CA LEU A 8 46.46 19.95 26.23
C LEU A 8 45.48 18.93 25.65
N ALA A 9 45.89 17.65 25.56
CA ALA A 9 45.04 16.58 25.05
C ALA A 9 43.79 16.35 25.92
N LEU A 10 43.96 16.39 27.26
CA LEU A 10 42.85 16.24 28.20
C LEU A 10 41.82 17.39 28.11
N LEU A 11 42.29 18.63 27.95
CA LEU A 11 41.43 19.81 27.78
C LEU A 11 40.64 19.77 26.46
N LEU A 12 41.26 19.28 25.38
CA LEU A 12 40.61 19.11 24.08
C LEU A 12 39.54 18.02 24.11
N THR A 13 39.79 16.89 24.80
CA THR A 13 38.81 15.80 24.94
C THR A 13 37.60 16.19 25.81
N ALA A 14 37.82 16.95 26.90
CA ALA A 14 36.74 17.38 27.78
C ALA A 14 35.80 18.40 27.11
N CYS A 15 36.33 19.23 26.19
CA CYS A 15 35.54 20.20 25.44
C CYS A 15 34.72 19.54 24.31
N GLN A 16 35.26 18.48 23.68
CA GLN A 16 34.52 17.71 22.68
C GLN A 16 33.38 16.89 23.30
N ASP A 17 33.60 16.33 24.50
CA ASP A 17 32.58 15.55 25.20
C ASP A 17 31.37 16.40 25.63
N SER A 18 31.60 17.62 26.10
CA SER A 18 30.50 18.54 26.46
C SER A 18 29.70 19.00 25.23
N ALA A 19 30.37 19.30 24.11
CA ALA A 19 29.73 19.65 22.85
C ALA A 19 28.90 18.48 22.28
N ALA A 20 29.42 17.25 22.33
CA ALA A 20 28.71 16.05 21.89
C ALA A 20 27.46 15.77 22.74
N ARG A 21 27.54 15.98 24.06
CA ARG A 21 26.38 15.86 24.96
C ARG A 21 25.30 16.89 24.68
N GLN A 22 25.67 18.13 24.36
CA GLN A 22 24.71 19.17 23.97
C GLN A 22 23.99 18.84 22.66
N GLN A 23 24.73 18.39 21.64
CA GLN A 23 24.14 17.97 20.37
C GLN A 23 23.20 16.77 20.54
N ASN A 24 23.59 15.78 21.35
CA ASN A 24 22.74 14.64 21.68
C ASN A 24 21.48 15.04 22.46
N ALA A 25 21.58 16.01 23.37
CA ALA A 25 20.42 16.51 24.11
C ALA A 25 19.41 17.21 23.17
N GLU A 26 19.90 18.00 22.22
CA GLU A 26 19.06 18.67 21.22
C GLU A 26 18.41 17.66 20.27
N LEU A 27 19.17 16.69 19.77
CA LEU A 27 18.64 15.60 18.95
C LEU A 27 17.58 14.79 19.70
N SER A 28 17.83 14.45 20.97
CA SER A 28 16.89 13.71 21.81
C SER A 28 15.58 14.48 22.01
N ARG A 29 15.64 15.81 22.18
CA ARG A 29 14.45 16.66 22.27
C ARG A 29 13.64 16.64 20.98
N ARG A 30 14.30 16.79 19.83
CA ARG A 30 13.64 16.75 18.52
C ARG A 30 13.01 15.40 18.24
N VAL A 31 13.72 14.31 18.52
CA VAL A 31 13.17 12.95 18.38
C VAL A 31 11.96 12.78 19.27
N THR A 32 12.02 13.21 20.53
CA THR A 32 10.89 13.11 21.46
C THR A 32 9.67 13.89 20.96
N ALA A 33 9.88 15.10 20.42
CA ALA A 33 8.81 15.93 19.84
C ALA A 33 8.20 15.27 18.60
N LEU A 34 9.04 14.80 17.67
CA LEU A 34 8.60 14.10 16.46
C LEU A 34 7.86 12.80 16.79
N GLU A 35 8.35 12.02 17.74
CA GLU A 35 7.64 10.83 18.20
C GLU A 35 6.30 11.16 18.85
N ALA A 36 6.20 12.27 19.58
CA ALA A 36 4.94 12.73 20.16
C ALA A 36 3.95 13.14 19.06
N GLU A 37 4.39 13.88 18.05
CA GLU A 37 3.59 14.24 16.88
C GLU A 37 3.13 13.00 16.10
N VAL A 38 4.04 12.05 15.84
CA VAL A 38 3.68 10.79 15.17
C VAL A 38 2.67 9.99 15.99
N ARG A 39 2.83 9.95 17.32
CA ARG A 39 1.85 9.29 18.20
C ARG A 39 0.50 10.01 18.17
N ALA A 40 0.48 11.34 18.11
CA ALA A 40 -0.75 12.13 18.00
C ALA A 40 -1.44 11.88 16.65
N LEU A 41 -0.71 11.96 15.53
CA LEU A 41 -1.22 11.69 14.19
C LEU A 41 -1.75 10.26 14.05
N LYS A 42 -1.05 9.26 14.62
CA LYS A 42 -1.54 7.87 14.62
C LYS A 42 -2.81 7.71 15.44
N ARG A 43 -2.96 8.45 16.55
CA ARG A 43 -4.20 8.44 17.36
C ARG A 43 -5.34 9.11 16.61
N GLU A 44 -5.09 10.24 15.95
CA GLU A 44 -6.09 10.94 15.11
C GLU A 44 -6.54 10.09 13.92
N GLN A 45 -5.62 9.38 13.26
CA GLN A 45 -5.96 8.42 12.21
C GLN A 45 -6.75 7.22 12.76
N ALA A 46 -6.42 6.74 13.97
CA ALA A 46 -7.15 5.64 14.61
C ALA A 46 -8.57 6.04 15.03
N THR A 47 -8.82 7.32 15.31
CA THR A 47 -10.17 7.82 15.67
C THR A 47 -10.98 8.32 14.48
N THR A 48 -10.33 8.59 13.34
CA THR A 48 -11.00 9.07 12.13
C THR A 48 -11.14 7.93 11.14
N ALA A 49 -12.21 7.12 11.31
CA ALA A 49 -12.71 6.37 10.17
C ALA A 49 -13.02 7.38 9.05
N PRO A 50 -12.62 7.13 7.79
CA PRO A 50 -13.08 7.96 6.67
C PRO A 50 -14.60 8.07 6.77
N PRO A 51 -15.20 9.25 6.46
CA PRO A 51 -16.65 9.33 6.36
C PRO A 51 -17.13 8.17 5.48
N ALA A 52 -18.17 7.46 5.90
CA ALA A 52 -18.61 6.21 5.28
C ALA A 52 -18.66 6.33 3.74
N ASP A 53 -19.12 7.47 3.26
CA ASP A 53 -19.17 7.85 1.84
C ASP A 53 -17.80 7.82 1.14
N ALA A 54 -16.73 8.33 1.77
CA ALA A 54 -15.39 8.32 1.18
C ALA A 54 -14.82 6.90 1.11
N SER A 55 -15.10 6.06 2.11
CA SER A 55 -14.65 4.66 2.10
C SER A 55 -15.41 3.84 1.03
N GLU A 56 -16.72 4.06 0.89
CA GLU A 56 -17.55 3.40 -0.11
C GLU A 56 -17.17 3.83 -1.53
N VAL A 57 -16.99 5.14 -1.76
CA VAL A 57 -16.56 5.68 -3.05
C VAL A 57 -15.19 5.12 -3.43
N THR A 58 -14.25 5.07 -2.48
CA THR A 58 -12.92 4.49 -2.72
C THR A 58 -13.02 3.00 -3.06
N ALA A 59 -13.81 2.23 -2.32
CA ALA A 59 -14.02 0.80 -2.57
C ALA A 59 -14.66 0.57 -3.96
N ARG A 60 -15.66 1.37 -4.32
CA ARG A 60 -16.32 1.30 -5.63
C ARG A 60 -15.38 1.68 -6.77
N ALA A 61 -14.56 2.73 -6.60
CA ALA A 61 -13.56 3.13 -7.58
C ALA A 61 -12.49 2.04 -7.78
N ALA A 62 -12.01 1.43 -6.69
CA ALA A 62 -11.08 0.31 -6.76
C ALA A 62 -11.69 -0.90 -7.48
N ALA A 63 -12.95 -1.23 -7.18
CA ALA A 63 -13.68 -2.30 -7.85
C ALA A 63 -13.87 -2.04 -9.35
N GLN A 64 -14.19 -0.82 -9.75
CA GLN A 64 -14.31 -0.42 -11.16
C GLN A 64 -12.96 -0.49 -11.91
N ASN A 65 -11.87 -0.09 -11.26
CA ASN A 65 -10.53 -0.22 -11.82
C ASN A 65 -10.15 -1.69 -12.02
N CYS A 66 -10.42 -2.54 -11.01
CA CYS A 66 -10.27 -3.98 -11.13
C CYS A 66 -11.09 -4.54 -12.30
N ALA A 67 -12.39 -4.23 -12.39
CA ALA A 67 -13.26 -4.70 -13.46
C ALA A 67 -12.72 -4.31 -14.84
N THR A 68 -12.30 -3.06 -15.01
CA THR A 68 -11.74 -2.56 -16.28
C THR A 68 -10.48 -3.32 -16.68
N GLN A 69 -9.54 -3.52 -15.74
CA GLN A 69 -8.30 -4.23 -16.01
C GLN A 69 -8.55 -5.72 -16.25
N LEU A 70 -9.48 -6.34 -15.51
CA LEU A 70 -9.84 -7.74 -15.70
C LEU A 70 -10.42 -7.98 -17.09
N SER A 71 -11.37 -7.15 -17.55
CA SER A 71 -11.91 -7.24 -18.91
C SER A 71 -10.80 -7.14 -19.97
N ARG A 72 -9.82 -6.25 -19.79
CA ARG A 72 -8.68 -6.13 -20.72
C ARG A 72 -7.81 -7.39 -20.70
N THR A 73 -7.47 -7.89 -19.52
CA THR A 73 -6.68 -9.13 -19.36
C THR A 73 -7.38 -10.32 -20.00
N LEU A 74 -8.70 -10.42 -19.89
CA LEU A 74 -9.49 -11.49 -20.51
C LEU A 74 -9.46 -11.39 -22.04
N GLU A 75 -9.61 -10.20 -22.61
CA GLU A 75 -9.45 -9.99 -24.06
C GLU A 75 -8.03 -10.27 -24.56
N ASP A 76 -7.01 -9.88 -23.78
CA ASP A 76 -5.61 -10.15 -24.12
C ASP A 76 -5.32 -11.66 -24.11
N TYR A 77 -5.86 -12.38 -23.13
CA TYR A 77 -5.79 -13.84 -23.09
C TYR A 77 -6.47 -14.44 -24.34
N ARG A 78 -7.70 -14.00 -24.66
CA ARG A 78 -8.44 -14.49 -25.82
C ARG A 78 -7.68 -14.27 -27.12
N ARG A 79 -7.08 -13.08 -27.31
CA ARG A 79 -6.31 -12.72 -28.50
C ARG A 79 -4.99 -13.49 -28.63
N SER A 80 -4.36 -13.84 -27.52
CA SER A 80 -3.10 -14.59 -27.50
C SER A 80 -3.29 -16.11 -27.50
N SER A 81 -4.49 -16.58 -27.15
CA SER A 81 -4.87 -17.99 -27.22
C SER A 81 -5.01 -18.46 -28.67
N LEU A 82 -4.38 -19.61 -28.99
CA LEU A 82 -4.50 -20.26 -30.31
C LEU A 82 -5.95 -20.59 -30.68
N GLU A 83 -6.77 -20.95 -29.69
CA GLU A 83 -8.18 -21.31 -29.87
C GLU A 83 -9.13 -20.10 -29.82
N GLY A 84 -8.62 -18.88 -29.58
CA GLY A 84 -9.47 -17.69 -29.46
C GLY A 84 -10.47 -17.74 -28.29
N ARG A 85 -10.14 -18.45 -27.20
CA ARG A 85 -11.01 -18.68 -26.03
C ARG A 85 -10.60 -17.88 -24.79
N TYR A 86 -11.52 -17.67 -23.88
CA TYR A 86 -11.21 -17.14 -22.54
C TYR A 86 -10.58 -18.20 -21.61
N PRO A 87 -9.88 -17.76 -20.54
CA PRO A 87 -9.28 -18.67 -19.59
C PRO A 87 -10.33 -19.42 -18.77
N ARG A 88 -10.03 -20.67 -18.40
CA ARG A 88 -10.79 -21.35 -17.33
C ARG A 88 -10.45 -20.70 -15.98
N PRO A 89 -11.28 -20.84 -14.94
CA PRO A 89 -11.00 -20.26 -13.63
C PRO A 89 -9.63 -20.58 -13.04
N GLN A 90 -9.14 -21.81 -13.24
CA GLN A 90 -7.80 -22.22 -12.79
C GLN A 90 -6.64 -21.62 -13.58
N ASP A 91 -6.90 -21.12 -14.80
CA ASP A 91 -5.89 -20.59 -15.72
C ASP A 91 -5.84 -19.04 -15.64
N LEU A 92 -6.81 -18.41 -14.95
CA LEU A 92 -6.90 -16.96 -14.81
C LEU A 92 -5.95 -16.46 -13.72
N THR A 93 -4.97 -15.66 -14.13
CA THR A 93 -4.19 -14.84 -13.19
C THR A 93 -4.83 -13.46 -13.08
N LEU A 94 -5.19 -13.07 -11.86
CA LEU A 94 -5.81 -11.76 -11.63
C LEU A 94 -4.80 -10.62 -11.87
N PRO A 95 -5.20 -9.51 -12.52
CA PRO A 95 -4.35 -8.36 -12.69
C PRO A 95 -4.07 -7.68 -11.33
N PRO A 96 -2.98 -6.90 -11.19
CA PRO A 96 -2.60 -6.26 -9.93
C PRO A 96 -3.74 -5.47 -9.25
N ALA A 97 -4.57 -4.79 -10.04
CA ALA A 97 -5.71 -4.02 -9.54
C ALA A 97 -6.78 -4.88 -8.82
N CYS A 98 -6.79 -6.19 -9.06
CA CYS A 98 -7.75 -7.13 -8.49
C CYS A 98 -7.20 -8.00 -7.35
N GLN A 99 -5.90 -7.92 -7.02
CA GLN A 99 -5.29 -8.82 -6.02
C GLN A 99 -5.88 -8.68 -4.61
N ASN A 100 -6.36 -7.48 -4.27
CA ASN A 100 -7.00 -7.18 -2.99
C ASN A 100 -8.54 -7.16 -3.08
N GLN A 101 -9.11 -7.71 -4.15
CA GLN A 101 -10.54 -7.73 -4.42
C GLN A 101 -11.07 -9.16 -4.43
N THR A 102 -12.31 -9.35 -4.00
CA THR A 102 -12.98 -10.65 -4.15
C THR A 102 -13.61 -10.73 -5.53
N VAL A 103 -12.99 -11.46 -6.45
CA VAL A 103 -13.48 -11.62 -7.83
C VAL A 103 -14.15 -12.98 -7.99
N LYS A 104 -15.43 -12.97 -8.35
CA LYS A 104 -16.15 -14.17 -8.83
C LYS A 104 -16.08 -14.19 -10.33
N TRP A 105 -15.20 -15.03 -10.86
CA TRP A 105 -15.03 -15.25 -12.29
C TRP A 105 -15.81 -16.48 -12.76
N GLN A 106 -16.49 -16.37 -13.89
CA GLN A 106 -17.17 -17.48 -14.54
C GLN A 106 -16.96 -17.43 -16.05
N GLN A 107 -16.34 -18.49 -16.58
CA GLN A 107 -16.39 -18.78 -17.99
C GLN A 107 -17.79 -19.35 -18.31
N GLN A 108 -18.56 -18.66 -19.16
CA GLN A 108 -19.91 -19.12 -19.53
C GLN A 108 -19.83 -20.13 -20.68
N THR A 109 -19.04 -19.81 -21.69
CA THR A 109 -18.69 -20.67 -22.83
C THR A 109 -17.21 -20.49 -23.15
N ALA A 110 -16.68 -21.20 -24.16
CA ALA A 110 -15.30 -20.98 -24.58
C ALA A 110 -15.07 -19.53 -25.04
N ASP A 111 -16.08 -18.95 -25.66
CA ASP A 111 -16.07 -17.64 -26.26
C ASP A 111 -16.68 -16.54 -25.41
N ALA A 112 -17.38 -16.83 -24.28
CA ALA A 112 -18.11 -15.88 -23.42
C ALA A 112 -17.76 -15.92 -21.92
N TYR A 113 -17.96 -14.78 -21.23
CA TYR A 113 -17.70 -14.68 -19.80
C TYR A 113 -18.62 -13.77 -18.99
N ALA A 114 -18.60 -13.99 -17.67
CA ALA A 114 -19.10 -13.06 -16.67
C ALA A 114 -18.19 -13.00 -15.44
N PHE A 115 -18.13 -11.85 -14.78
CA PHE A 115 -17.53 -11.72 -13.47
C PHE A 115 -18.21 -10.67 -12.59
N THR A 116 -18.01 -10.81 -11.29
CA THR A 116 -18.42 -9.84 -10.27
C THR A 116 -17.23 -9.53 -9.36
N VAL A 117 -17.01 -8.24 -9.08
CA VAL A 117 -16.08 -7.76 -8.06
C VAL A 117 -16.89 -7.41 -6.82
N GLN A 118 -16.61 -8.10 -5.71
CA GLN A 118 -17.34 -7.97 -4.47
C GLN A 118 -16.57 -7.10 -3.45
N GLY A 119 -17.32 -6.30 -2.70
CA GLY A 119 -16.81 -5.57 -1.54
C GLY A 119 -16.65 -6.48 -0.31
N ALA A 120 -16.18 -5.90 0.79
CA ALA A 120 -15.94 -6.61 2.04
C ALA A 120 -17.18 -7.35 2.60
N GLU A 121 -18.38 -6.80 2.35
CA GLU A 121 -19.66 -7.38 2.79
C GLU A 121 -20.25 -8.38 1.78
N GLY A 122 -19.53 -8.70 0.70
CA GLY A 122 -20.00 -9.60 -0.35
C GLY A 122 -20.95 -8.97 -1.37
N ALA A 123 -21.32 -7.70 -1.18
CA ALA A 123 -22.08 -6.92 -2.16
C ALA A 123 -21.30 -6.72 -3.47
N ALA A 124 -21.99 -6.78 -4.61
CA ALA A 124 -21.39 -6.50 -5.91
C ALA A 124 -21.09 -4.99 -6.02
N LEU A 125 -19.81 -4.66 -6.21
CA LEU A 125 -19.35 -3.29 -6.41
C LEU A 125 -19.13 -2.95 -7.88
N ALA A 126 -18.76 -3.96 -8.68
CA ALA A 126 -18.62 -3.87 -10.13
C ALA A 126 -18.87 -5.24 -10.77
N GLU A 127 -19.29 -5.23 -12.03
CA GLU A 127 -19.57 -6.43 -12.81
C GLU A 127 -19.05 -6.24 -14.24
N GLY A 128 -18.75 -7.36 -14.89
CA GLY A 128 -18.36 -7.37 -16.29
C GLY A 128 -18.86 -8.61 -16.99
N LYS A 129 -19.21 -8.45 -18.26
CA LYS A 129 -19.60 -9.55 -19.15
C LYS A 129 -19.08 -9.26 -20.56
N GLY A 130 -18.67 -10.30 -21.25
CA GLY A 130 -18.21 -10.24 -22.63
C GLY A 130 -18.89 -11.32 -23.48
N PRO A 131 -18.96 -11.09 -24.81
CA PRO A 131 -19.33 -12.16 -25.74
C PRO A 131 -18.36 -13.29 -25.59
#